data_AF-A0A8T7BND9-F1
#
_entry.id   AF-A0A8T7BND9-F1
#
_cell.length_a   1.000
_cell.length_b   1.000
_cell.length_c   1.000
_cell.angle_alpha   90.00
_cell.angle_beta   90.00
_cell.angle_gamma   90.00
#
_symmetry.space_group_name_H-M   'P 1'
#
loop_
_entity.id
_entity.type
_entity.pdbx_description
1 polymer ?
#
loop_
_entity_poly.entity_id
_entity_poly.type
_entity_poly.pdbx_seq_one_letter_code
_entity_poly.pdbx_strand_id
1 'polypeptide(L)'
;MRGFVALGMNTRCDNNEAMCAPWDDNALDVKQGIEYLRALPGIRHVVLFGHSGGGPAMSFYQAVAEAGADFCQQAEKLYQCSDELANLPKADALILWDAHPSNGLGVMRSLNAAIMNDEDIINHNAPPRFDPALDPFDPAHGYDPEGSDYTEEFKERFFIGQAARMNRLIDIALEKMQAMENGTHIYLDNDAFIVPATAGTRLANHDASIDHTTSRAQQLLKDDGSIEDCCKVNSVRRVGQTPQVSRSFDGVGFSTVKSFLSVNAMRGGHSMTDIDWCSSNNSTPCNVDVISVPLLVMAMSGHYFLRDGEIIFDAANSQDKEYVIIEGATHGGTPCTRCVPGGQAYDGRYDNSVKNNFDYVANWIKARF
;
A
#
# COMPACT_ATOMS: atom_id res chain seq x y z
N MET A 1 7.03 20.23 9.99
CA MET A 1 8.49 20.17 9.81
C MET A 1 9.04 21.59 9.63
N ARG A 2 9.87 22.11 10.54
CA ARG A 2 10.48 23.45 10.42
C ARG A 2 11.95 23.31 10.03
N GLY A 3 12.45 24.17 9.14
CA GLY A 3 13.86 24.20 8.74
C GLY A 3 14.23 23.32 7.54
N PHE A 4 13.25 22.81 6.79
CA PHE A 4 13.44 22.04 5.56
C PHE A 4 12.68 22.68 4.41
N VAL A 5 13.23 22.60 3.20
CA VAL A 5 12.49 22.91 1.98
C VAL A 5 11.69 21.66 1.61
N ALA A 6 10.37 21.78 1.54
CA ALA A 6 9.48 20.70 1.14
C ALA A 6 8.85 21.03 -0.21
N LEU A 7 8.95 20.08 -1.15
CA LEU A 7 8.26 20.13 -2.43
C LEU A 7 7.17 19.07 -2.43
N GLY A 8 5.92 19.51 -2.54
CA GLY A 8 4.79 18.65 -2.90
C GLY A 8 4.57 18.73 -4.42
N MET A 9 4.35 17.60 -5.06
CA MET A 9 4.05 17.54 -6.49
C MET A 9 2.91 16.57 -6.74
N ASN A 10 2.03 16.92 -7.66
CA ASN A 10 1.03 16.01 -8.20
C ASN A 10 1.67 15.27 -9.37
N THR A 11 1.54 13.96 -9.42
CA THR A 11 2.00 13.18 -10.56
C THR A 11 1.01 13.29 -11.72
N ARG A 12 1.36 12.78 -12.91
CA ARG A 12 0.48 12.71 -14.09
C ARG A 12 -0.83 11.96 -13.86
N CYS A 13 -0.90 11.21 -12.76
CA CYS A 13 -2.00 10.36 -12.31
C CYS A 13 -3.02 11.05 -11.38
N ASP A 14 -2.85 12.33 -11.07
CA ASP A 14 -3.60 12.98 -10.00
C ASP A 14 -5.12 12.84 -10.14
N ASN A 15 -5.75 12.27 -9.12
CA ASN A 15 -7.18 11.96 -9.04
C ASN A 15 -7.76 11.19 -10.25
N ASN A 16 -6.91 10.47 -11.00
CA ASN A 16 -7.35 9.73 -12.19
C ASN A 16 -6.51 8.46 -12.40
N GLU A 17 -6.95 7.39 -11.77
CA GLU A 17 -6.29 6.08 -11.85
C GLU A 17 -6.27 5.49 -13.27
N ALA A 18 -7.30 5.75 -14.07
CA ALA A 18 -7.33 5.32 -15.48
C ALA A 18 -6.24 6.00 -16.34
N MET A 19 -5.74 7.18 -15.93
CA MET A 19 -4.58 7.82 -16.56
C MET A 19 -3.23 7.23 -16.12
N CYS A 20 -3.19 6.40 -15.07
CA CYS A 20 -1.99 5.71 -14.61
C CYS A 20 -1.65 4.48 -15.45
N ALA A 21 -1.49 4.67 -16.76
CA ALA A 21 -1.29 3.60 -17.72
C ALA A 21 -0.06 3.87 -18.60
N PRO A 22 1.17 3.53 -18.15
CA PRO A 22 1.48 2.80 -16.92
C PRO A 22 1.71 3.69 -15.69
N TRP A 23 1.63 3.09 -14.51
CA TRP A 23 1.94 3.75 -13.24
C TRP A 23 3.42 4.12 -13.08
N ASP A 24 4.32 3.31 -13.64
CA ASP A 24 5.77 3.42 -13.54
C ASP A 24 6.28 4.81 -13.99
N ASP A 25 5.59 5.40 -14.96
CA ASP A 25 5.82 6.73 -15.50
C ASP A 25 5.77 7.85 -14.45
N ASN A 26 5.10 7.63 -13.30
CA ASN A 26 5.14 8.56 -12.18
C ASN A 26 6.58 8.82 -11.68
N ALA A 27 7.52 7.88 -11.91
CA ALA A 27 8.93 8.07 -11.60
C ALA A 27 9.57 9.23 -12.40
N LEU A 28 9.10 9.50 -13.61
CA LEU A 28 9.56 10.67 -14.39
C LEU A 28 9.10 12.00 -13.79
N ASP A 29 7.98 12.00 -13.07
CA ASP A 29 7.48 13.19 -12.38
C ASP A 29 8.30 13.42 -11.11
N VAL A 30 8.61 12.35 -10.37
CA VAL A 30 9.53 12.39 -9.23
C VAL A 30 10.92 12.88 -9.67
N LYS A 31 11.44 12.41 -10.81
CA LYS A 31 12.69 12.88 -11.41
C LYS A 31 12.72 14.41 -11.56
N GLN A 32 11.68 14.99 -12.15
CA GLN A 32 11.58 16.44 -12.35
C GLN A 32 11.64 17.19 -11.01
N GLY A 33 11.00 16.66 -9.97
CA GLY A 33 11.06 17.24 -8.63
C GLY A 33 12.45 17.19 -8.00
N ILE A 34 13.16 16.07 -8.13
CA ILE A 34 14.55 15.96 -7.64
C ILE A 34 15.48 16.92 -8.39
N GLU A 35 15.39 16.96 -9.72
CA GLU A 35 16.19 17.85 -10.56
C GLU A 35 15.94 19.32 -10.23
N TYR A 36 14.67 19.69 -10.04
CA TYR A 36 14.29 21.02 -9.60
C TYR A 36 14.91 21.38 -8.24
N LEU A 37 14.76 20.51 -7.23
CA LEU A 37 15.31 20.75 -5.89
C LEU A 37 16.83 20.90 -5.93
N ARG A 38 17.53 20.06 -6.70
CA ARG A 38 18.99 20.11 -6.84
C ARG A 38 19.49 21.35 -7.59
N ALA A 39 18.67 21.95 -8.43
CA ALA A 39 18.99 23.20 -9.11
C ALA A 39 18.89 24.44 -8.19
N LEU A 40 18.20 24.32 -7.04
CA LEU A 40 18.07 25.43 -6.09
C LEU A 40 19.37 25.69 -5.32
N PRO A 41 19.80 26.96 -5.17
CA PRO A 41 21.01 27.29 -4.41
C PRO A 41 20.94 26.79 -2.96
N GLY A 42 21.96 26.05 -2.54
CA GLY A 42 22.11 25.59 -1.16
C GLY A 42 21.49 24.22 -0.84
N ILE A 43 20.73 23.61 -1.76
CA ILE A 43 20.26 22.23 -1.59
C ILE A 43 21.39 21.27 -1.96
N ARG A 44 21.83 20.47 -1.00
CA ARG A 44 22.90 19.45 -1.17
C ARG A 44 22.38 18.02 -1.15
N HIS A 45 21.30 17.79 -0.40
CA HIS A 45 20.70 16.48 -0.18
C HIS A 45 19.20 16.57 -0.43
N VAL A 46 18.65 15.55 -1.09
CA VAL A 46 17.22 15.39 -1.35
C VAL A 46 16.77 14.07 -0.73
N VAL A 47 15.79 14.15 0.17
CA VAL A 47 15.19 12.99 0.84
C VAL A 47 13.81 12.74 0.23
N LEU A 48 13.55 11.52 -0.22
CA LEU A 48 12.22 11.11 -0.67
C LEU A 48 11.33 10.78 0.51
N PHE A 49 10.07 11.18 0.44
CA PHE A 49 9.08 10.95 1.50
C PHE A 49 7.83 10.29 0.89
N GLY A 50 7.61 9.02 1.19
CA GLY A 50 6.48 8.23 0.72
C GLY A 50 5.47 7.95 1.83
N HIS A 51 4.29 8.58 1.76
CA HIS A 51 3.14 8.30 2.65
C HIS A 51 2.14 7.39 1.95
N SER A 52 1.62 6.35 2.61
CA SER A 52 0.53 5.54 2.05
C SER A 52 0.91 5.00 0.65
N GLY A 53 0.12 5.25 -0.39
CA GLY A 53 0.44 4.94 -1.80
C GLY A 53 1.67 5.65 -2.37
N GLY A 54 2.18 6.69 -1.70
CA GLY A 54 3.50 7.29 -1.96
C GLY A 54 4.66 6.38 -1.56
N GLY A 55 4.45 5.40 -0.68
CA GLY A 55 5.44 4.39 -0.32
C GLY A 55 5.97 3.60 -1.52
N PRO A 56 5.09 2.88 -2.26
CA PRO A 56 5.51 2.17 -3.47
C PRO A 56 6.05 3.13 -4.53
N ALA A 57 5.49 4.34 -4.68
CA ALA A 57 5.95 5.31 -5.68
C ALA A 57 7.39 5.80 -5.43
N MET A 58 7.69 6.22 -4.20
CA MET A 58 9.02 6.74 -3.85
C MET A 58 10.07 5.64 -3.77
N SER A 59 9.69 4.45 -3.28
CA SER A 59 10.60 3.29 -3.28
C SER A 59 10.87 2.79 -4.70
N PHE A 60 9.86 2.75 -5.58
CA PHE A 60 10.05 2.36 -6.98
C PHE A 60 11.03 3.27 -7.69
N TYR A 61 10.84 4.60 -7.56
CA TYR A 61 11.76 5.58 -8.12
C TYR A 61 13.20 5.31 -7.66
N GLN A 62 13.40 5.16 -6.34
CA GLN A 62 14.74 5.00 -5.78
C GLN A 62 15.35 3.65 -6.19
N ALA A 63 14.57 2.58 -6.25
CA ALA A 63 15.01 1.26 -6.70
C ALA A 63 15.53 1.32 -8.15
N VAL A 64 14.78 1.93 -9.07
CA VAL A 64 15.22 2.12 -10.46
C VAL A 64 16.43 3.06 -10.56
N ALA A 65 16.47 4.13 -9.75
CA ALA A 65 17.63 5.02 -9.71
C ALA A 65 18.91 4.31 -9.21
N GLU A 66 18.79 3.33 -8.33
CA GLU A 66 19.92 2.59 -7.78
C GLU A 66 20.35 1.37 -8.59
N ALA A 67 19.38 0.58 -9.08
CA ALA A 67 19.59 -0.69 -9.78
C ALA A 67 19.49 -0.59 -11.30
N GLY A 68 18.98 0.51 -11.85
CA GLY A 68 18.75 0.70 -13.29
C GLY A 68 17.37 0.23 -13.75
N ALA A 69 17.02 0.53 -15.01
CA ALA A 69 15.72 0.19 -15.59
C ALA A 69 15.49 -1.33 -15.69
N ASP A 70 16.55 -2.14 -15.83
CA ASP A 70 16.50 -3.60 -15.82
C ASP A 70 15.74 -4.16 -14.62
N PHE A 71 15.77 -3.48 -13.45
CA PHE A 71 15.01 -3.85 -12.26
C PHE A 71 13.49 -3.87 -12.51
N CYS A 72 12.96 -2.88 -13.23
CA CYS A 72 11.53 -2.76 -13.50
C CYS A 72 11.09 -3.40 -14.82
N GLN A 73 12.02 -4.03 -15.54
CA GLN A 73 11.81 -4.73 -16.81
C GLN A 73 11.89 -6.26 -16.68
N GLN A 74 12.07 -6.77 -15.46
CA GLN A 74 12.17 -8.20 -15.20
C GLN A 74 10.93 -8.96 -15.73
N ALA A 75 11.13 -10.20 -16.18
CA ALA A 75 10.10 -10.97 -16.88
C ALA A 75 8.90 -11.32 -15.96
N GLU A 76 9.13 -11.41 -14.66
CA GLU A 76 8.13 -11.64 -13.64
C GLU A 76 7.20 -10.45 -13.39
N LYS A 77 7.55 -9.24 -13.86
CA LYS A 77 6.69 -8.05 -13.71
C LYS A 77 5.44 -8.22 -14.56
N LEU A 78 4.27 -8.00 -13.95
CA LEU A 78 2.97 -7.97 -14.63
C LEU A 78 2.87 -6.86 -15.68
N TYR A 79 3.66 -5.81 -15.51
CA TYR A 79 3.83 -4.73 -16.47
C TYR A 79 5.27 -4.21 -16.38
N GLN A 80 6.03 -4.30 -17.47
CA GLN A 80 7.40 -3.80 -17.54
C GLN A 80 7.42 -2.29 -17.79
N CYS A 81 8.34 -1.59 -17.12
CA CYS A 81 8.58 -0.17 -17.34
C CYS A 81 9.29 0.09 -18.69
N SER A 82 9.25 1.35 -19.16
CA SER A 82 9.97 1.76 -20.38
C SER A 82 11.43 2.12 -20.11
N ASP A 83 12.24 2.15 -21.18
CA ASP A 83 13.65 2.60 -21.13
C ASP A 83 13.80 4.08 -20.75
N GLU A 84 12.71 4.87 -20.76
CA GLU A 84 12.74 6.28 -20.34
C GLU A 84 13.12 6.44 -18.86
N LEU A 85 12.95 5.39 -18.06
CA LEU A 85 13.36 5.35 -16.66
C LEU A 85 14.85 5.04 -16.47
N ALA A 86 15.65 4.99 -17.54
CA ALA A 86 17.09 4.86 -17.40
C ALA A 86 17.73 6.12 -16.77
N ASN A 87 18.80 5.92 -15.99
CA ASN A 87 19.64 6.99 -15.44
C ASN A 87 18.89 8.01 -14.56
N LEU A 88 17.91 7.57 -13.76
CA LEU A 88 17.26 8.44 -12.78
C LEU A 88 18.27 8.93 -11.73
N PRO A 89 18.25 10.22 -11.35
CA PRO A 89 19.10 10.72 -10.29
C PRO A 89 18.68 10.15 -8.93
N LYS A 90 19.58 9.41 -8.27
CA LYS A 90 19.38 8.87 -6.92
C LYS A 90 19.05 9.99 -5.93
N ALA A 91 18.08 9.77 -5.05
CA ALA A 91 17.92 10.57 -3.83
C ALA A 91 18.98 10.17 -2.79
N ASP A 92 19.13 11.00 -1.75
CA ASP A 92 20.12 10.83 -0.69
C ASP A 92 19.61 9.96 0.47
N ALA A 93 18.29 9.84 0.63
CA ALA A 93 17.63 8.99 1.61
C ALA A 93 16.15 8.77 1.26
N LEU A 94 15.54 7.76 1.87
CA LEU A 94 14.12 7.43 1.72
C LEU A 94 13.42 7.34 3.08
N ILE A 95 12.28 8.00 3.21
CA ILE A 95 11.39 7.90 4.36
C ILE A 95 10.07 7.30 3.88
N LEU A 96 9.69 6.17 4.46
CA LEU A 96 8.44 5.47 4.24
C LEU A 96 7.55 5.66 5.46
N TRP A 97 6.60 6.58 5.36
CA TRP A 97 5.77 7.04 6.47
C TRP A 97 4.39 6.42 6.39
N ASP A 98 4.08 5.44 7.24
CA ASP A 98 2.86 4.60 7.18
C ASP A 98 2.56 4.14 5.74
N ALA A 99 3.61 3.67 5.06
CA ALA A 99 3.60 3.34 3.65
C ALA A 99 2.75 2.09 3.36
N HIS A 100 2.06 2.10 2.22
CA HIS A 100 1.49 0.89 1.66
C HIS A 100 2.61 -0.11 1.33
N PRO A 101 2.40 -1.42 1.58
CA PRO A 101 3.30 -2.43 1.04
C PRO A 101 3.15 -2.54 -0.48
N SER A 102 1.95 -2.32 -1.01
CA SER A 102 1.64 -2.25 -2.45
C SER A 102 0.21 -1.74 -2.60
N ASN A 103 -0.08 -0.98 -3.65
CA ASN A 103 -1.46 -0.65 -4.01
C ASN A 103 -2.23 -1.91 -4.45
N GLY A 104 -1.61 -2.78 -5.26
CA GLY A 104 -2.21 -4.04 -5.68
C GLY A 104 -2.50 -5.01 -4.54
N LEU A 105 -1.61 -5.11 -3.54
CA LEU A 105 -1.92 -5.86 -2.32
C LEU A 105 -3.08 -5.22 -1.54
N GLY A 106 -3.13 -3.89 -1.51
CA GLY A 106 -4.25 -3.14 -0.94
C GLY A 106 -5.58 -3.51 -1.61
N VAL A 107 -5.61 -3.61 -2.94
CA VAL A 107 -6.80 -4.06 -3.68
C VAL A 107 -7.10 -5.52 -3.38
N MET A 108 -6.10 -6.42 -3.44
CA MET A 108 -6.28 -7.85 -3.15
C MET A 108 -6.93 -8.06 -1.77
N ARG A 109 -6.40 -7.42 -0.73
CA ARG A 109 -6.94 -7.48 0.64
C ARG A 109 -8.32 -6.84 0.78
N SER A 110 -8.79 -6.09 -0.23
CA SER A 110 -10.10 -5.45 -0.25
C SER A 110 -11.09 -6.11 -1.22
N LEU A 111 -10.67 -7.09 -2.02
CA LEU A 111 -11.55 -7.85 -2.91
C LEU A 111 -12.57 -8.65 -2.11
N ASN A 112 -13.82 -8.69 -2.58
CA ASN A 112 -14.79 -9.66 -2.10
C ASN A 112 -14.45 -11.05 -2.66
N ALA A 113 -13.93 -11.93 -1.80
CA ALA A 113 -13.49 -13.28 -2.18
C ALA A 113 -14.63 -14.18 -2.67
N ALA A 114 -15.88 -13.88 -2.30
CA ALA A 114 -17.04 -14.70 -2.66
C ALA A 114 -17.41 -14.60 -4.14
N ILE A 115 -16.95 -13.60 -4.89
CA ILE A 115 -17.29 -13.49 -6.33
C ILE A 115 -16.58 -14.61 -7.11
N MET A 116 -17.37 -15.38 -7.88
CA MET A 116 -16.89 -16.57 -8.59
C MET A 116 -16.82 -16.43 -10.12
N ASN A 117 -17.42 -15.38 -10.69
CA ASN A 117 -17.63 -15.26 -12.14
C ASN A 117 -17.03 -13.97 -12.75
N ASP A 118 -15.82 -13.59 -12.34
CA ASP A 118 -15.16 -12.36 -12.80
C ASP A 118 -15.06 -12.26 -14.35
N GLU A 119 -14.85 -13.39 -15.04
CA GLU A 119 -14.79 -13.41 -16.52
C GLU A 119 -16.12 -13.01 -17.17
N ASP A 120 -17.24 -13.58 -16.73
CA ASP A 120 -18.58 -13.22 -17.20
C ASP A 120 -18.90 -11.75 -16.89
N ILE A 121 -18.49 -11.26 -15.72
CA ILE A 121 -18.70 -9.87 -15.30
C ILE A 121 -17.93 -8.93 -16.23
N ILE A 122 -16.63 -9.16 -16.41
CA ILE A 122 -15.75 -8.25 -17.15
C ILE A 122 -16.06 -8.29 -18.65
N ASN A 123 -16.34 -9.47 -19.22
CA ASN A 123 -16.52 -9.62 -20.66
C ASN A 123 -17.97 -9.44 -21.13
N HIS A 124 -18.95 -9.70 -20.25
CA HIS A 124 -20.36 -9.71 -20.64
C HIS A 124 -21.26 -8.85 -19.73
N ASN A 125 -20.68 -8.09 -18.79
CA ASN A 125 -21.42 -7.29 -17.82
C ASN A 125 -22.47 -8.11 -17.05
N ALA A 126 -22.14 -9.38 -16.77
CA ALA A 126 -23.03 -10.29 -16.05
C ALA A 126 -23.16 -9.86 -14.57
N PRO A 127 -24.30 -10.16 -13.91
CA PRO A 127 -24.41 -9.93 -12.48
C PRO A 127 -23.43 -10.82 -11.68
N PRO A 128 -22.88 -10.32 -10.55
CA PRO A 128 -21.98 -11.10 -9.72
C PRO A 128 -22.70 -12.28 -9.07
N ARG A 129 -22.02 -13.43 -9.04
CA ARG A 129 -22.43 -14.66 -8.35
C ARG A 129 -21.50 -14.87 -7.15
N PHE A 130 -22.09 -15.09 -5.99
CA PHE A 130 -21.38 -15.19 -4.71
C PHE A 130 -21.36 -16.63 -4.19
N ASP A 131 -20.21 -17.06 -3.69
CA ASP A 131 -20.06 -18.27 -2.87
C ASP A 131 -20.47 -17.95 -1.43
N PRO A 132 -21.58 -18.54 -0.93
CA PRO A 132 -22.01 -18.31 0.44
C PRO A 132 -20.93 -18.70 1.47
N ALA A 133 -20.05 -19.66 1.19
CA ALA A 133 -19.01 -20.10 2.11
C ALA A 133 -17.89 -19.06 2.34
N LEU A 134 -17.87 -18.00 1.53
CA LEU A 134 -16.92 -16.89 1.59
C LEU A 134 -17.59 -15.54 1.82
N ASP A 135 -18.89 -15.47 2.14
CA ASP A 135 -19.55 -14.19 2.44
C ASP A 135 -19.01 -13.63 3.78
N PRO A 136 -18.24 -12.52 3.75
CA PRO A 136 -17.66 -11.95 4.97
C PRO A 136 -18.69 -11.21 5.82
N PHE A 137 -19.93 -11.08 5.33
CA PHE A 137 -21.02 -10.39 6.03
C PHE A 137 -22.04 -11.37 6.63
N ASP A 138 -21.80 -12.68 6.53
CA ASP A 138 -22.63 -13.68 7.20
C ASP A 138 -22.27 -13.72 8.70
N PRO A 139 -23.23 -13.49 9.62
CA PRO A 139 -23.00 -13.64 11.06
C PRO A 139 -22.51 -15.04 11.44
N ALA A 140 -22.85 -16.08 10.68
CA ALA A 140 -22.35 -17.44 10.90
C ALA A 140 -20.82 -17.56 10.72
N HIS A 141 -20.19 -16.63 9.99
CA HIS A 141 -18.74 -16.54 9.87
C HIS A 141 -18.08 -15.63 10.92
N GLY A 142 -18.87 -14.94 11.75
CA GLY A 142 -18.37 -14.02 12.78
C GLY A 142 -18.55 -12.53 12.47
N TYR A 143 -19.33 -12.18 11.44
CA TYR A 143 -19.61 -10.77 11.13
C TYR A 143 -20.44 -10.08 12.21
N ASP A 144 -19.96 -8.93 12.69
CA ASP A 144 -20.71 -7.97 13.51
C ASP A 144 -20.38 -6.54 13.04
N PRO A 145 -21.38 -5.69 12.73
CA PRO A 145 -21.14 -4.32 12.27
C PRO A 145 -20.35 -3.43 13.26
N GLU A 146 -20.39 -3.74 14.56
CA GLU A 146 -19.67 -3.00 15.61
C GLU A 146 -18.26 -3.55 15.87
N GLY A 147 -17.93 -4.72 15.32
CA GLY A 147 -16.63 -5.38 15.44
C GLY A 147 -16.74 -6.88 15.31
N SER A 148 -16.40 -7.40 14.12
CA SER A 148 -16.42 -8.83 13.80
C SER A 148 -15.37 -9.62 14.58
N ASP A 149 -15.67 -10.90 14.81
CA ASP A 149 -14.77 -11.90 15.39
C ASP A 149 -14.79 -13.14 14.49
N TYR A 150 -14.04 -13.08 13.38
CA TYR A 150 -13.99 -14.18 12.43
C TYR A 150 -13.17 -15.33 12.99
N THR A 151 -13.59 -16.58 12.76
CA THR A 151 -12.76 -17.73 13.15
C THR A 151 -11.50 -17.80 12.28
N GLU A 152 -10.42 -18.37 12.82
CA GLU A 152 -9.17 -18.54 12.06
C GLU A 152 -9.37 -19.37 10.79
N GLU A 153 -10.25 -20.37 10.82
CA GLU A 153 -10.58 -21.17 9.64
C GLU A 153 -11.30 -20.36 8.56
N PHE A 154 -12.15 -19.40 8.94
CA PHE A 154 -12.78 -18.51 7.96
C PHE A 154 -11.77 -17.51 7.40
N LYS A 155 -10.95 -16.89 8.25
CA LYS A 155 -9.87 -15.97 7.85
C LYS A 155 -8.99 -16.62 6.78
N GLU A 156 -8.49 -17.83 7.04
CA GLU A 156 -7.64 -18.58 6.10
C GLU A 156 -8.32 -18.78 4.74
N ARG A 157 -9.54 -19.33 4.73
CA ARG A 157 -10.28 -19.55 3.47
C ARG A 157 -10.53 -18.25 2.72
N PHE A 158 -10.88 -17.18 3.44
CA PHE A 158 -11.18 -15.89 2.85
C PHE A 158 -9.94 -15.25 2.23
N PHE A 159 -8.80 -15.27 2.93
CA PHE A 159 -7.55 -14.70 2.43
C PHE A 159 -6.98 -15.45 1.22
N ILE A 160 -7.11 -16.78 1.17
CA ILE A 160 -6.83 -17.58 -0.03
C ILE A 160 -7.79 -17.18 -1.16
N GLY A 161 -9.09 -17.06 -0.87
CA GLY A 161 -10.10 -16.65 -1.85
C GLY A 161 -9.84 -15.26 -2.45
N GLN A 162 -9.36 -14.30 -1.65
CA GLN A 162 -8.95 -12.97 -2.12
C GLN A 162 -7.78 -13.05 -3.11
N ALA A 163 -6.74 -13.81 -2.77
CA ALA A 163 -5.59 -14.01 -3.64
C ALA A 163 -5.98 -14.75 -4.94
N ALA A 164 -6.79 -15.80 -4.83
CA ALA A 164 -7.31 -16.53 -5.99
C ALA A 164 -8.13 -15.64 -6.92
N ARG A 165 -8.98 -14.75 -6.37
CA ARG A 165 -9.73 -13.78 -7.17
C ARG A 165 -8.81 -12.76 -7.85
N MET A 166 -7.82 -12.22 -7.15
CA MET A 166 -6.84 -11.32 -7.75
C MET A 166 -6.11 -12.01 -8.91
N ASN A 167 -5.65 -13.24 -8.74
CA ASN A 167 -4.98 -13.99 -9.80
C ASN A 167 -5.86 -14.17 -11.04
N ARG A 168 -7.15 -14.54 -10.87
CA ARG A 168 -8.09 -14.62 -12.01
C ARG A 168 -8.25 -13.28 -12.73
N LEU A 169 -8.37 -12.18 -11.99
CA LEU A 169 -8.48 -10.84 -12.58
C LEU A 169 -7.21 -10.48 -13.38
N ILE A 170 -6.04 -10.84 -12.87
CA ILE A 170 -4.77 -10.65 -13.57
C ILE A 170 -4.73 -11.49 -14.85
N ASP A 171 -5.14 -12.75 -14.80
CA ASP A 171 -5.18 -13.62 -15.98
C ASP A 171 -6.08 -13.03 -17.08
N ILE A 172 -7.29 -12.57 -16.72
CA ILE A 172 -8.22 -11.90 -17.66
C ILE A 172 -7.58 -10.63 -18.25
N ALA A 173 -6.89 -9.83 -17.45
CA ALA A 173 -6.23 -8.60 -17.91
C ALA A 173 -5.05 -8.90 -18.85
N LEU A 174 -4.25 -9.92 -18.55
CA LEU A 174 -3.13 -10.35 -19.40
C LEU A 174 -3.62 -10.95 -20.72
N GLU A 175 -4.69 -11.74 -20.71
CA GLU A 175 -5.33 -12.26 -21.93
C GLU A 175 -5.82 -11.12 -22.84
N LYS A 176 -6.40 -10.06 -22.26
CA LYS A 176 -6.77 -8.85 -23.00
C LYS A 176 -5.54 -8.16 -23.59
N MET A 177 -4.48 -7.94 -22.80
CA MET A 177 -3.21 -7.37 -23.32
C MET A 177 -2.66 -8.19 -24.49
N GLN A 178 -2.62 -9.52 -24.37
CA GLN A 178 -2.15 -10.39 -25.44
C GLN A 178 -3.02 -10.31 -26.70
N ALA A 179 -4.34 -10.18 -26.56
CA ALA A 179 -5.24 -9.96 -27.69
C ALA A 179 -5.02 -8.58 -28.35
N MET A 180 -4.69 -7.54 -27.58
CA MET A 180 -4.31 -6.21 -28.11
C MET A 180 -3.04 -6.31 -28.95
N GLU A 181 -2.00 -6.96 -28.43
CA GLU A 181 -0.72 -7.17 -29.11
C GLU A 181 -0.86 -7.99 -30.40
N ASN A 182 -1.76 -8.99 -30.40
CA ASN A 182 -2.05 -9.83 -31.56
C ASN A 182 -2.99 -9.17 -32.58
N GLY A 183 -3.51 -7.97 -32.32
CA GLY A 183 -4.42 -7.28 -33.23
C GLY A 183 -5.85 -7.85 -33.25
N THR A 184 -6.24 -8.65 -32.24
CA THR A 184 -7.54 -9.33 -32.18
C THR A 184 -8.51 -8.70 -31.18
N HIS A 185 -8.04 -7.76 -30.35
CA HIS A 185 -8.90 -7.00 -29.43
C HIS A 185 -9.55 -5.78 -30.11
N ILE A 186 -10.67 -5.31 -29.56
CA ILE A 186 -11.43 -4.18 -30.15
C ILE A 186 -10.66 -2.84 -30.12
N TYR A 187 -9.80 -2.67 -29.12
CA TYR A 187 -8.88 -1.56 -28.95
C TYR A 187 -7.48 -2.16 -28.86
N LEU A 188 -6.50 -1.61 -29.58
CA LEU A 188 -5.18 -2.24 -29.70
C LEU A 188 -4.16 -1.73 -28.66
N ASP A 189 -4.54 -0.74 -27.88
CA ASP A 189 -3.65 0.01 -27.01
C ASP A 189 -4.05 -0.04 -25.54
N ASN A 190 -5.33 -0.12 -25.21
CA ASN A 190 -5.85 -0.22 -23.84
C ASN A 190 -7.34 -0.57 -23.88
N ASP A 191 -7.93 -0.94 -22.74
CA ASP A 191 -9.39 -1.09 -22.62
C ASP A 191 -9.85 -0.84 -21.19
N ALA A 192 -11.13 -0.57 -21.00
CA ALA A 192 -11.73 -0.47 -19.68
C ALA A 192 -11.63 -1.82 -18.95
N PHE A 193 -11.31 -1.75 -17.65
CA PHE A 193 -11.22 -2.89 -16.76
C PHE A 193 -11.95 -2.53 -15.47
N ILE A 194 -13.24 -2.85 -15.45
CA ILE A 194 -14.17 -2.46 -14.39
C ILE A 194 -14.47 -3.68 -13.52
N VAL A 195 -14.09 -3.62 -12.25
CA VAL A 195 -14.17 -4.75 -11.33
C VAL A 195 -15.09 -4.42 -10.16
N PRO A 196 -16.19 -5.15 -9.94
CA PRO A 196 -17.07 -4.88 -8.81
C PRO A 196 -16.46 -5.37 -7.49
N ALA A 197 -16.90 -4.77 -6.38
CA ALA A 197 -16.56 -5.18 -5.02
C ALA A 197 -15.04 -5.35 -4.80
N THR A 198 -14.29 -4.30 -5.13
CA THR A 198 -12.87 -4.12 -4.83
C THR A 198 -12.62 -3.38 -3.51
N ALA A 199 -13.69 -2.95 -2.84
CA ALA A 199 -13.65 -2.31 -1.53
C ALA A 199 -14.73 -2.84 -0.58
N GLY A 200 -14.54 -2.56 0.72
CA GLY A 200 -15.52 -2.86 1.78
C GLY A 200 -15.42 -4.24 2.41
N THR A 201 -14.59 -5.16 1.88
CA THR A 201 -14.44 -6.53 2.42
C THR A 201 -13.05 -6.82 2.97
N ARG A 202 -12.26 -5.79 3.27
CA ARG A 202 -10.99 -5.96 3.98
C ARG A 202 -11.26 -6.38 5.43
N LEU A 203 -10.99 -7.64 5.77
CA LEU A 203 -11.32 -8.18 7.10
C LEU A 203 -10.69 -7.39 8.24
N ALA A 204 -9.48 -6.85 8.08
CA ALA A 204 -8.81 -6.03 9.11
C ALA A 204 -9.54 -4.71 9.47
N ASN A 205 -10.48 -4.26 8.63
CA ASN A 205 -11.37 -3.12 8.93
C ASN A 205 -12.59 -3.52 9.76
N HIS A 206 -12.88 -4.82 9.84
CA HIS A 206 -14.03 -5.39 10.54
C HIS A 206 -13.62 -6.10 11.83
N ASP A 207 -12.46 -6.77 11.82
CA ASP A 207 -11.94 -7.57 12.92
C ASP A 207 -10.57 -7.01 13.37
N ALA A 208 -10.54 -6.59 14.64
CA ALA A 208 -9.39 -5.94 15.25
C ALA A 208 -8.25 -6.91 15.58
N SER A 209 -8.45 -8.23 15.50
CA SER A 209 -7.44 -9.26 15.76
C SER A 209 -6.46 -9.46 14.59
N ILE A 210 -6.80 -9.01 13.38
CA ILE A 210 -5.95 -9.19 12.19
C ILE A 210 -4.87 -8.10 12.17
N ASP A 211 -3.59 -8.45 11.98
CA ASP A 211 -2.45 -7.51 11.96
C ASP A 211 -2.42 -6.50 13.12
N HIS A 212 -2.87 -6.94 14.30
CA HIS A 212 -3.07 -6.07 15.46
C HIS A 212 -1.82 -5.85 16.31
N THR A 213 -0.75 -6.62 16.06
CA THR A 213 0.45 -6.60 16.88
C THR A 213 1.68 -6.83 16.03
N THR A 214 2.81 -6.25 16.43
CA THR A 214 4.10 -6.55 15.80
C THR A 214 4.52 -7.99 16.09
N SER A 215 5.27 -8.57 15.17
CA SER A 215 5.81 -9.94 15.30
C SER A 215 6.87 -10.06 16.38
N ARG A 216 7.61 -8.97 16.64
CA ARG A 216 8.70 -8.84 17.61
C ARG A 216 8.64 -7.49 18.33
N ALA A 217 9.52 -7.30 19.31
CA ALA A 217 9.68 -6.00 19.96
C ALA A 217 10.10 -4.94 18.94
N GLN A 218 9.50 -3.76 19.01
CA GLN A 218 9.76 -2.64 18.10
C GLN A 218 9.80 -1.33 18.85
N GLN A 219 10.47 -0.33 18.29
CA GLN A 219 10.51 1.02 18.87
C GLN A 219 9.13 1.66 18.78
N LEU A 220 8.58 2.07 19.92
CA LEU A 220 7.35 2.83 20.07
C LEU A 220 7.68 4.23 20.59
N LEU A 221 7.49 5.25 19.75
CA LEU A 221 7.56 6.64 20.16
C LEU A 221 6.25 7.03 20.86
N LYS A 222 6.33 7.19 22.17
CA LYS A 222 5.21 7.50 23.07
C LYS A 222 4.75 8.95 22.92
N ASP A 223 3.55 9.25 23.40
CA ASP A 223 3.00 10.60 23.37
C ASP A 223 3.85 11.64 24.13
N ASP A 224 4.52 11.22 25.21
CA ASP A 224 5.42 12.09 25.99
C ASP A 224 6.80 12.33 25.33
N GLY A 225 7.05 11.70 24.18
CA GLY A 225 8.30 11.80 23.41
C GLY A 225 9.38 10.79 23.82
N SER A 226 9.12 9.93 24.80
CA SER A 226 10.00 8.80 25.13
C SER A 226 9.89 7.66 24.10
N ILE A 227 10.94 6.84 23.98
CA ILE A 227 10.94 5.64 23.13
C ILE A 227 10.94 4.41 24.03
N GLU A 228 9.99 3.50 23.79
CA GLU A 228 9.91 2.17 24.40
C GLU A 228 10.26 1.11 23.35
N ASP A 229 11.18 0.19 23.65
CA ASP A 229 11.67 -0.83 22.69
C ASP A 229 11.69 -2.26 23.24
N CYS A 230 11.09 -2.49 24.42
CA CYS A 230 11.13 -3.78 25.10
C CYS A 230 10.18 -4.83 24.52
N CYS A 231 9.14 -4.38 23.82
CA CYS A 231 7.87 -5.08 23.81
C CYS A 231 7.21 -5.03 22.43
N LYS A 232 6.36 -6.02 22.15
CA LYS A 232 5.51 -5.99 20.96
C LYS A 232 4.55 -4.82 21.06
N VAL A 233 4.35 -4.12 19.95
CA VAL A 233 3.48 -2.97 19.87
C VAL A 233 2.12 -3.42 19.35
N ASN A 234 1.06 -3.09 20.09
CA ASN A 234 -0.31 -3.35 19.67
C ASN A 234 -0.90 -2.12 18.99
N SER A 235 -1.65 -2.36 17.92
CA SER A 235 -2.50 -1.37 17.29
C SER A 235 -3.64 -1.01 18.24
N VAL A 236 -3.90 0.29 18.40
CA VAL A 236 -5.03 0.84 19.15
C VAL A 236 -6.21 1.19 18.25
N ARG A 237 -6.14 0.84 16.95
CA ARG A 237 -7.16 1.16 15.95
C ARG A 237 -8.54 0.68 16.38
N ARG A 238 -9.56 1.36 15.87
CA ARG A 238 -10.95 0.90 15.95
C ARG A 238 -11.36 0.32 14.61
N VAL A 239 -12.13 -0.76 14.66
CA VAL A 239 -12.75 -1.41 13.50
C VAL A 239 -14.25 -1.07 13.47
N GLY A 240 -14.89 -1.37 12.35
CA GLY A 240 -16.32 -1.12 12.15
C GLY A 240 -16.58 -0.60 10.75
N GLN A 241 -17.08 -1.47 9.88
CA GLN A 241 -17.56 -1.12 8.55
C GLN A 241 -18.84 -1.88 8.23
N THR A 242 -19.66 -1.26 7.40
CA THR A 242 -20.96 -1.80 7.00
C THR A 242 -20.87 -2.33 5.56
N PRO A 243 -21.65 -3.35 5.17
CA PRO A 243 -21.56 -4.00 3.84
C PRO A 243 -21.86 -3.09 2.65
N GLN A 244 -22.35 -1.88 2.89
CA GLN A 244 -22.89 -0.92 1.94
C GLN A 244 -21.87 -0.60 0.84
N VAL A 245 -20.59 -0.43 1.18
CA VAL A 245 -19.55 -0.11 0.20
C VAL A 245 -19.39 -1.27 -0.78
N SER A 246 -19.25 -2.51 -0.30
CA SER A 246 -19.03 -3.68 -1.17
C SER A 246 -20.24 -4.00 -2.08
N ARG A 247 -21.45 -3.65 -1.64
CA ARG A 247 -22.71 -3.93 -2.36
C ARG A 247 -23.20 -2.76 -3.22
N SER A 248 -22.45 -1.68 -3.33
CA SER A 248 -22.83 -0.48 -4.09
C SER A 248 -21.78 -0.12 -5.14
N PHE A 249 -22.12 0.88 -5.97
CA PHE A 249 -21.23 1.43 -6.97
C PHE A 249 -19.93 2.00 -6.37
N ASP A 250 -19.98 2.45 -5.10
CA ASP A 250 -18.82 2.98 -4.38
C ASP A 250 -17.71 1.92 -4.17
N GLY A 251 -18.06 0.63 -4.26
CA GLY A 251 -17.11 -0.48 -4.17
C GLY A 251 -16.59 -0.98 -5.51
N VAL A 252 -16.89 -0.31 -6.63
CA VAL A 252 -16.44 -0.71 -7.97
C VAL A 252 -15.09 -0.04 -8.29
N GLY A 253 -14.11 -0.84 -8.68
CA GLY A 253 -12.84 -0.36 -9.22
C GLY A 253 -12.99 0.08 -10.67
N PHE A 254 -12.54 1.31 -10.96
CA PHE A 254 -12.56 1.91 -12.29
C PHE A 254 -11.12 2.09 -12.80
N SER A 255 -10.70 1.17 -13.66
CA SER A 255 -9.36 1.19 -14.25
C SER A 255 -9.41 0.89 -15.74
N THR A 256 -8.28 1.03 -16.40
CA THR A 256 -7.99 0.37 -17.68
C THR A 256 -7.18 -0.90 -17.46
N VAL A 257 -7.09 -1.79 -18.45
CA VAL A 257 -6.25 -3.00 -18.41
C VAL A 257 -4.81 -2.68 -18.00
N LYS A 258 -4.19 -1.68 -18.64
CA LYS A 258 -2.81 -1.24 -18.32
C LYS A 258 -2.67 -0.66 -16.90
N SER A 259 -3.58 0.21 -16.48
CA SER A 259 -3.53 0.77 -15.12
C SER A 259 -3.81 -0.28 -14.05
N PHE A 260 -4.68 -1.26 -14.32
CA PHE A 260 -4.91 -2.39 -13.42
C PHE A 260 -3.63 -3.20 -13.22
N LEU A 261 -2.98 -3.61 -14.30
CA LEU A 261 -1.74 -4.41 -14.24
C LEU A 261 -0.57 -3.67 -13.58
N SER A 262 -0.44 -2.36 -13.80
CA SER A 262 0.67 -1.57 -13.25
C SER A 262 0.44 -0.99 -11.85
N VAL A 263 -0.82 -0.70 -11.46
CA VAL A 263 -1.15 -0.11 -10.14
C VAL A 263 -1.71 -1.16 -9.16
N ASN A 264 -2.69 -1.93 -9.61
CA ASN A 264 -3.66 -2.62 -8.74
C ASN A 264 -3.52 -4.14 -8.72
N ALA A 265 -2.56 -4.67 -9.46
CA ALA A 265 -2.32 -6.09 -9.56
C ALA A 265 -1.12 -6.53 -8.72
N MET A 266 -1.27 -7.66 -8.05
CA MET A 266 -0.22 -8.36 -7.31
C MET A 266 -0.55 -9.85 -7.29
N ARG A 267 0.41 -10.73 -7.58
CA ARG A 267 0.22 -12.19 -7.48
C ARG A 267 0.41 -12.67 -6.04
N GLY A 268 -0.19 -13.81 -5.72
CA GLY A 268 -0.01 -14.49 -4.42
C GLY A 268 -0.93 -15.69 -4.24
N GLY A 269 -0.63 -16.55 -3.26
CA GLY A 269 -1.49 -17.66 -2.84
C GLY A 269 -2.35 -17.33 -1.62
N HIS A 270 -1.97 -16.31 -0.84
CA HIS A 270 -2.68 -15.90 0.39
C HIS A 270 -2.47 -14.41 0.63
N SER A 271 -3.55 -13.62 0.74
CA SER A 271 -3.50 -12.14 0.78
C SER A 271 -2.81 -11.51 2.00
N MET A 272 -2.36 -12.32 2.95
CA MET A 272 -1.61 -11.87 4.14
C MET A 272 -0.18 -12.42 4.23
N THR A 273 0.12 -13.60 3.66
CA THR A 273 1.32 -14.38 4.03
C THR A 273 2.07 -15.00 2.85
N ASP A 274 1.43 -15.20 1.70
CA ASP A 274 2.04 -15.78 0.50
C ASP A 274 1.83 -14.82 -0.68
N ILE A 275 2.62 -13.76 -0.68
CA ILE A 275 2.57 -12.67 -1.66
C ILE A 275 3.82 -12.75 -2.53
N ASP A 276 3.62 -12.72 -3.85
CA ASP A 276 4.72 -12.56 -4.80
C ASP A 276 5.04 -11.06 -4.92
N TRP A 277 5.82 -10.57 -3.95
CA TRP A 277 6.16 -9.15 -3.83
C TRP A 277 6.79 -8.57 -5.08
N CYS A 278 7.48 -9.37 -5.89
CA CYS A 278 8.17 -8.88 -7.07
C CYS A 278 7.38 -9.02 -8.36
N SER A 279 6.17 -9.60 -8.34
CA SER A 279 5.26 -9.61 -9.50
C SER A 279 4.84 -8.20 -9.97
N SER A 280 4.94 -7.17 -9.11
CA SER A 280 4.56 -5.80 -9.46
C SER A 280 5.68 -4.81 -9.15
N ASN A 281 5.82 -3.79 -9.99
CA ASN A 281 6.68 -2.63 -9.73
C ASN A 281 6.10 -1.71 -8.63
N ASN A 282 4.77 -1.77 -8.43
CA ASN A 282 4.09 -1.12 -7.32
C ASN A 282 4.21 -1.97 -6.05
N SER A 283 5.44 -2.13 -5.53
CA SER A 283 5.75 -3.00 -4.40
C SER A 283 6.87 -2.46 -3.53
N THR A 284 6.51 -1.89 -2.38
CA THR A 284 7.49 -1.34 -1.45
C THR A 284 8.50 -2.39 -0.98
N PRO A 285 8.11 -3.62 -0.54
CA PRO A 285 9.07 -4.65 -0.13
C PRO A 285 10.05 -5.07 -1.23
N CYS A 286 9.58 -5.28 -2.47
CA CYS A 286 10.48 -5.64 -3.58
C CYS A 286 11.44 -4.48 -3.93
N ASN A 287 10.95 -3.24 -3.87
CA ASN A 287 11.75 -2.07 -4.18
C ASN A 287 12.85 -1.82 -3.14
N VAL A 288 12.57 -1.95 -1.84
CA VAL A 288 13.57 -1.68 -0.79
C VAL A 288 14.69 -2.73 -0.70
N ASP A 289 14.51 -3.91 -1.31
CA ASP A 289 15.53 -4.97 -1.36
C ASP A 289 16.75 -4.57 -2.22
N VAL A 290 16.63 -3.55 -3.08
CA VAL A 290 17.76 -3.03 -3.87
C VAL A 290 18.21 -1.63 -3.47
N ILE A 291 17.54 -1.00 -2.51
CA ILE A 291 17.83 0.36 -2.04
C ILE A 291 18.92 0.33 -0.98
N SER A 292 20.00 1.09 -1.19
CA SER A 292 21.15 1.15 -0.28
C SER A 292 21.24 2.43 0.54
N VAL A 293 20.57 3.51 0.12
CA VAL A 293 20.56 4.78 0.87
C VAL A 293 19.88 4.64 2.24
N PRO A 294 20.15 5.54 3.19
CA PRO A 294 19.49 5.52 4.49
C PRO A 294 17.96 5.45 4.38
N LEU A 295 17.35 4.58 5.18
CA LEU A 295 15.93 4.27 5.14
C LEU A 295 15.28 4.47 6.51
N LEU A 296 14.22 5.27 6.57
CA LEU A 296 13.35 5.33 7.74
C LEU A 296 11.99 4.73 7.39
N VAL A 297 11.61 3.64 8.06
CA VAL A 297 10.25 3.11 8.02
C VAL A 297 9.51 3.58 9.26
N MET A 298 8.31 4.13 9.09
CA MET A 298 7.46 4.55 10.21
C MET A 298 6.08 3.91 10.06
N ALA A 299 5.46 3.53 11.17
CA ALA A 299 4.07 3.08 11.19
C ALA A 299 3.26 3.78 12.28
N MET A 300 1.94 3.75 12.15
CA MET A 300 1.01 4.47 13.03
C MET A 300 0.16 3.48 13.81
N SER A 301 0.30 3.46 15.14
CA SER A 301 -0.39 2.45 15.98
C SER A 301 -1.90 2.60 16.04
N GLY A 302 -2.47 3.75 15.65
CA GLY A 302 -3.91 3.91 15.40
C GLY A 302 -4.38 3.34 14.06
N HIS A 303 -3.52 2.61 13.34
CA HIS A 303 -3.79 1.97 12.05
C HIS A 303 -3.30 0.51 12.04
N TYR A 304 -3.51 -0.23 10.94
CA TYR A 304 -3.19 -1.67 10.81
C TYR A 304 -1.86 -1.96 10.07
N PHE A 305 -1.06 -0.95 9.74
CA PHE A 305 0.18 -1.12 8.98
C PHE A 305 1.42 -1.49 9.81
N LEU A 306 1.25 -1.95 11.04
CA LEU A 306 2.37 -2.34 11.90
C LEU A 306 3.11 -3.53 11.27
N ARG A 307 2.38 -4.60 10.89
CA ARG A 307 2.99 -5.74 10.21
C ARG A 307 3.53 -5.40 8.84
N ASP A 308 2.83 -4.58 8.06
CA ASP A 308 3.31 -4.14 6.75
C ASP A 308 4.62 -3.34 6.86
N GLY A 309 4.74 -2.45 7.86
CA GLY A 309 5.97 -1.73 8.16
C GLY A 309 7.13 -2.67 8.53
N GLU A 310 6.87 -3.71 9.34
CA GLU A 310 7.88 -4.73 9.63
C GLU A 310 8.30 -5.51 8.37
N ILE A 311 7.37 -5.87 7.48
CA ILE A 311 7.67 -6.56 6.21
C ILE A 311 8.58 -5.70 5.33
N ILE A 312 8.26 -4.41 5.19
CA ILE A 312 9.09 -3.46 4.44
C ILE A 312 10.48 -3.34 5.08
N PHE A 313 10.54 -3.16 6.40
CA PHE A 313 11.81 -3.04 7.11
C PHE A 313 12.67 -4.31 7.00
N ASP A 314 12.07 -5.49 7.09
CA ASP A 314 12.76 -6.77 6.98
C ASP A 314 13.29 -7.02 5.57
N ALA A 315 12.54 -6.63 4.53
CA ALA A 315 12.97 -6.74 3.14
C ALA A 315 14.07 -5.74 2.75
N ALA A 316 14.22 -4.62 3.47
CA ALA A 316 15.14 -3.57 3.07
C ALA A 316 16.62 -3.99 3.13
N ASN A 317 17.37 -3.74 2.06
CA ASN A 317 18.81 -4.00 1.98
C ASN A 317 19.69 -2.86 2.54
N SER A 318 19.09 -1.68 2.77
CA SER A 318 19.78 -0.54 3.40
C SER A 318 20.40 -0.95 4.73
N GLN A 319 21.69 -0.63 4.89
CA GLN A 319 22.46 -0.91 6.11
C GLN A 319 22.17 0.11 7.21
N ASP A 320 21.78 1.33 6.81
CA ASP A 320 21.35 2.40 7.70
C ASP A 320 19.83 2.50 7.65
N LYS A 321 19.16 1.58 8.36
CA LYS A 321 17.70 1.52 8.42
C LYS A 321 17.16 1.56 9.84
N GLU A 322 16.04 2.27 10.02
CA GLU A 322 15.31 2.34 11.28
C GLU A 322 13.82 2.02 11.05
N TYR A 323 13.18 1.40 12.05
CA TYR A 323 11.73 1.22 12.10
C TYR A 323 11.16 1.70 13.43
N VAL A 324 10.25 2.67 13.37
CA VAL A 324 9.61 3.27 14.55
C VAL A 324 8.10 3.34 14.38
N ILE A 325 7.37 3.06 15.46
CA ILE A 325 5.92 3.15 15.51
C ILE A 325 5.52 4.36 16.34
N ILE A 326 4.56 5.14 15.86
CA ILE A 326 4.07 6.31 16.59
C ILE A 326 2.82 5.94 17.38
N GLU A 327 2.87 6.21 18.68
CA GLU A 327 1.77 5.92 19.59
C GLU A 327 0.51 6.72 19.25
N GLY A 328 -0.61 6.00 19.06
CA GLY A 328 -1.94 6.54 18.81
C GLY A 328 -2.12 7.39 17.56
N ALA A 329 -1.12 7.50 16.69
CA ALA A 329 -1.25 8.19 15.41
C ALA A 329 -2.22 7.43 14.48
N THR A 330 -3.10 8.14 13.79
CA THR A 330 -3.88 7.59 12.67
C THR A 330 -3.00 7.41 11.43
N HIS A 331 -3.54 6.83 10.36
CA HIS A 331 -2.87 6.74 9.07
C HIS A 331 -2.36 8.11 8.55
N GLY A 332 -3.03 9.21 8.90
CA GLY A 332 -2.62 10.58 8.55
C GLY A 332 -1.66 11.23 9.57
N GLY A 333 -1.11 10.47 10.52
CA GLY A 333 -0.19 10.97 11.56
C GLY A 333 -0.84 11.79 12.68
N THR A 334 -2.14 12.08 12.58
CA THR A 334 -2.89 12.85 13.57
C THR A 334 -3.33 11.99 14.76
N PRO A 335 -3.70 12.59 15.90
CA PRO A 335 -4.12 11.83 17.07
C PRO A 335 -5.38 11.01 16.77
N CYS A 336 -5.38 9.73 17.13
CA CYS A 336 -6.56 8.90 17.01
C CYS A 336 -7.51 9.16 18.20
N THR A 337 -8.34 10.19 18.07
CA THR A 337 -9.31 10.58 19.12
C THR A 337 -10.38 9.52 19.39
N ARG A 338 -10.59 8.59 18.46
CA ARG A 338 -11.49 7.43 18.60
C ARG A 338 -10.83 6.22 19.24
N CYS A 339 -9.51 6.18 19.35
CA CYS A 339 -8.74 5.06 19.90
C CYS A 339 -8.73 5.12 21.45
N VAL A 340 -9.91 5.26 22.04
CA VAL A 340 -10.14 5.36 23.48
C VAL A 340 -10.74 4.06 24.02
N PRO A 341 -10.22 3.51 25.13
CA PRO A 341 -10.79 2.31 25.75
C PRO A 341 -12.23 2.53 26.21
N GLY A 342 -13.08 1.51 26.02
CA GLY A 342 -14.37 1.41 26.72
C GLY A 342 -15.34 2.58 26.55
N GLY A 343 -15.31 3.31 25.42
CA GLY A 343 -16.22 4.44 25.17
C GLY A 343 -15.96 5.67 26.04
N GLN A 344 -14.78 5.74 26.67
CA GLN A 344 -14.34 6.92 27.42
C GLN A 344 -14.29 8.15 26.50
N ALA A 345 -14.50 9.33 27.07
CA ALA A 345 -14.21 10.58 26.38
C ALA A 345 -12.70 10.68 26.10
N TYR A 346 -12.34 11.28 24.98
CA TYR A 346 -10.95 11.58 24.66
C TYR A 346 -10.35 12.52 25.71
N ASP A 347 -9.21 12.15 26.25
CA ASP A 347 -8.55 12.80 27.39
C ASP A 347 -7.21 13.46 27.03
N GLY A 348 -6.94 13.64 25.72
CA GLY A 348 -5.70 14.21 25.21
C GLY A 348 -4.56 13.21 25.05
N ARG A 349 -4.78 11.91 25.32
CA ARG A 349 -3.79 10.88 24.97
C ARG A 349 -3.49 10.95 23.48
N TYR A 350 -2.22 10.96 23.08
CA TYR A 350 -1.77 11.05 21.68
C TYR A 350 -1.80 12.44 21.06
N ASP A 351 -2.14 13.51 21.79
CA ASP A 351 -2.17 14.89 21.25
C ASP A 351 -0.84 15.32 20.61
N ASN A 352 0.29 14.74 21.04
CA ASN A 352 1.60 15.04 20.50
C ASN A 352 1.97 14.19 19.28
N SER A 353 1.10 13.31 18.77
CA SER A 353 1.44 12.39 17.67
C SER A 353 2.01 13.13 16.44
N VAL A 354 1.44 14.26 16.05
CA VAL A 354 1.91 15.07 14.90
C VAL A 354 3.29 15.65 15.17
N LYS A 355 3.48 16.21 16.37
CA LYS A 355 4.76 16.78 16.79
C LYS A 355 5.84 15.70 16.82
N ASN A 356 5.57 14.58 17.48
CA ASN A 356 6.52 13.48 17.66
C ASN A 356 6.89 12.85 16.32
N ASN A 357 5.92 12.67 15.40
CA ASN A 357 6.17 12.25 14.01
C ASN A 357 7.24 13.12 13.33
N PHE A 358 6.99 14.42 13.23
CA PHE A 358 7.86 15.30 12.44
C PHE A 358 9.15 15.70 13.16
N ASP A 359 9.17 15.69 14.50
CA ASP A 359 10.39 15.86 15.27
C ASP A 359 11.32 14.65 15.11
N TYR A 360 10.78 13.42 15.13
CA TYR A 360 11.57 12.21 14.86
C TYR A 360 12.18 12.26 13.46
N VAL A 361 11.37 12.52 12.43
CA VAL A 361 11.85 12.67 11.05
C VAL A 361 12.94 13.75 10.95
N ALA A 362 12.70 14.94 11.53
CA ALA A 362 13.67 16.03 11.48
C ALA A 362 14.99 15.67 12.16
N ASN A 363 14.95 14.96 13.29
CA ASN A 363 16.15 14.51 13.99
C ASN A 363 16.87 13.41 13.22
N TRP A 364 16.14 12.47 12.63
CA TRP A 364 16.68 11.40 11.80
C TRP A 364 17.44 11.96 10.58
N ILE A 365 16.89 12.98 9.92
CA ILE A 365 17.56 13.66 8.78
C ILE A 365 18.83 14.39 9.27
N LYS A 366 18.75 15.18 10.34
CA LYS A 366 19.89 15.95 10.89
C LYS A 366 21.04 15.10 11.41
N ALA A 367 20.76 13.85 11.78
CA ALA A 367 21.81 12.92 12.20
C ALA A 367 22.68 12.44 11.03
N ARG A 368 22.21 12.61 9.79
CA ARG A 368 22.83 12.06 8.57
C ARG A 368 23.37 13.12 7.61
N PHE A 369 22.82 14.33 7.65
CA PHE A 369 23.17 15.47 6.79
C PHE A 369 23.22 16.77 7.59
#